data_AF-M5STZ1-F1
#
_entry.id   AF-M5STZ1-F1
#
_cell.length_a   1.000
_cell.length_b   1.000
_cell.length_c   1.000
_cell.angle_alpha   90.00
_cell.angle_beta   90.00
_cell.angle_gamma   90.00
#
_symmetry.space_group_name_H-M   'P 1'
#
loop_
_entity.id
_entity.type
_entity.pdbx_description
1 polymer ?
#
loop_
_entity_poly.entity_id
_entity_poly.type
_entity_poly.pdbx_seq_one_letter_code
_entity_poly.pdbx_strand_id
1 'polypeptide(L)'
;MIRWITNLFRTQPEPKVTVFLNPLVMLFSGAERQKGSPLTRDEVLAIRDGAQCAMMTESQARKFYASMDSQMPVPRINPERCWEEWQELRDQLES
;
A
#
# COMPACT_ATOMS: atom_id res chain seq x y z
N MET A 1 25.95 -47.60 -10.14
CA MET A 1 24.56 -47.67 -10.65
C MET A 1 23.75 -46.61 -9.89
N ILE A 2 23.57 -45.48 -10.56
CA ILE A 2 22.57 -44.41 -10.39
C ILE A 2 22.36 -43.73 -9.01
N ARG A 3 23.05 -42.60 -8.85
CA ARG A 3 22.81 -41.53 -7.88
C ARG A 3 21.73 -40.61 -8.48
N TRP A 4 20.46 -41.02 -8.39
CA TRP A 4 19.33 -40.27 -8.95
C TRP A 4 19.13 -38.96 -8.19
N ILE A 5 19.59 -37.85 -8.78
CA ILE A 5 18.93 -36.55 -8.88
C ILE A 5 17.96 -36.26 -7.72
N THR A 6 18.51 -36.00 -6.53
CA THR A 6 17.73 -35.32 -5.49
C THR A 6 17.92 -33.83 -5.72
N ASN A 7 16.80 -33.12 -5.87
CA ASN A 7 16.69 -31.66 -5.76
C ASN A 7 16.89 -30.85 -7.06
N LEU A 8 15.89 -30.84 -7.93
CA LEU A 8 15.85 -29.94 -9.09
C LEU A 8 14.50 -29.24 -9.27
N PHE A 9 13.79 -28.93 -8.19
CA PHE A 9 12.83 -27.82 -8.15
C PHE A 9 12.82 -27.27 -6.73
N ARG A 10 13.83 -26.48 -6.38
CA ARG A 10 13.73 -25.60 -5.23
C ARG A 10 12.71 -24.53 -5.62
N THR A 11 11.46 -24.68 -5.20
CA THR A 11 10.48 -23.58 -5.32
C THR A 11 11.02 -22.44 -4.47
N GLN A 12 11.52 -21.39 -5.12
CA GLN A 12 11.92 -20.19 -4.41
C GLN A 12 10.66 -19.63 -3.73
N PRO A 13 10.73 -19.24 -2.45
CA PRO A 13 9.59 -18.65 -1.76
C PRO A 13 9.15 -17.38 -2.50
N GLU A 14 7.84 -17.17 -2.60
CA GLU A 14 7.27 -15.97 -3.23
C GLU A 14 7.82 -14.71 -2.53
N PRO A 15 8.21 -13.66 -3.27
CA PRO A 15 8.63 -12.39 -2.69
C PRO A 15 7.57 -11.84 -1.73
N LYS A 16 8.03 -11.17 -0.67
CA LYS A 16 7.16 -10.49 0.28
C LYS A 16 7.23 -8.98 0.08
N VAL A 17 6.10 -8.34 0.20
CA VAL A 17 5.93 -6.89 0.09
C VAL A 17 5.25 -6.34 1.33
N THR A 18 5.57 -5.09 1.67
CA THR A 18 4.89 -4.35 2.73
C THR A 18 3.56 -3.85 2.20
N VAL A 19 2.47 -4.21 2.86
CA VAL A 19 1.10 -3.81 2.51
C VAL A 19 0.54 -2.93 3.61
N PHE A 20 0.05 -1.74 3.24
CA PHE A 20 -0.67 -0.85 4.15
C PHE A 20 -2.10 -1.38 4.33
N LEU A 21 -2.48 -1.70 5.57
CA LEU A 21 -3.78 -2.29 5.88
C LEU A 21 -4.92 -1.29 5.69
N ASN A 22 -4.64 -0.01 5.91
CA ASN A 22 -5.52 1.09 5.56
C ASN A 22 -4.92 1.82 4.35
N PRO A 23 -5.67 2.00 3.25
CA PRO A 23 -5.19 2.76 2.10
C PRO A 23 -4.75 4.17 2.51
N LEU A 24 -3.53 4.57 2.13
CA LEU A 24 -2.97 5.87 2.48
C LEU A 24 -3.87 7.04 2.07
N VAL A 25 -4.54 6.94 0.91
CA VAL A 25 -5.52 7.94 0.44
C VAL A 25 -6.65 8.18 1.45
N MET A 26 -7.13 7.12 2.12
CA MET A 26 -8.19 7.22 3.12
C MET A 26 -7.67 7.83 4.43
N LEU A 27 -6.43 7.49 4.81
CA LEU A 27 -5.79 8.06 5.99
C LEU A 27 -5.55 9.56 5.82
N PHE A 28 -5.01 9.99 4.68
CA PHE A 28 -4.75 11.40 4.41
C PHE A 28 -6.05 12.20 4.29
N SER A 29 -7.04 11.70 3.52
CA SER A 29 -8.34 12.35 3.41
C SER A 29 -9.07 12.46 4.76
N GLY A 30 -9.03 11.40 5.57
CA GLY A 30 -9.60 11.40 6.92
C GLY A 30 -8.91 12.41 7.84
N ALA A 31 -7.57 12.49 7.79
CA ALA A 31 -6.80 13.42 8.59
C ALA A 31 -7.04 14.89 8.17
N GLU A 32 -7.11 15.20 6.87
CA GLU A 32 -7.49 16.55 6.40
C GLU A 32 -8.89 16.94 6.86
N ARG A 33 -9.87 16.03 6.73
CA ARG A 33 -11.24 16.27 7.22
C ARG A 33 -11.29 16.52 8.73
N GLN A 34 -10.50 15.80 9.51
CA GLN A 34 -10.41 15.98 10.96
C GLN A 34 -9.71 17.29 11.33
N LYS A 35 -8.63 17.63 10.62
CA LYS A 35 -7.85 18.85 10.82
C LYS A 35 -8.59 20.10 10.33
N GLY A 36 -9.47 19.97 9.33
CA GLY A 36 -10.19 21.07 8.68
C GLY A 36 -9.30 21.93 7.77
N SER A 37 -8.10 21.46 7.43
CA SER A 37 -7.16 22.14 6.54
C SER A 37 -6.24 21.13 5.85
N PRO A 38 -5.62 21.49 4.72
CA PRO A 38 -4.67 20.61 4.04
C PRO A 38 -3.53 20.13 4.94
N LEU A 39 -3.06 18.90 4.71
CA LEU A 39 -1.86 18.38 5.37
C LEU A 39 -0.61 19.03 4.79
N THR A 40 0.34 19.29 5.68
CA THR A 40 1.72 19.60 5.33
C THR A 40 2.47 18.33 4.95
N ARG A 41 3.64 18.48 4.33
CA ARG A 41 4.51 17.35 3.97
C ARG A 41 4.86 16.49 5.18
N ASP A 42 5.24 17.12 6.29
CA ASP A 42 5.66 16.41 7.49
C ASP A 42 4.52 15.60 8.10
N GLU A 43 3.28 16.12 8.08
CA GLU A 43 2.11 15.38 8.55
C GLU A 43 1.78 14.17 7.66
N VAL A 44 1.88 14.31 6.33
CA VAL A 44 1.69 13.18 5.40
C VAL A 44 2.72 12.07 5.67
N LEU A 45 3.99 12.45 5.85
CA LEU A 45 5.06 11.48 6.14
C LEU A 45 4.85 10.83 7.51
N ALA A 46 4.47 11.60 8.53
CA ALA A 46 4.18 11.07 9.87
C ALA A 46 3.01 10.09 9.87
N ILE A 47 1.92 10.38 9.13
CA ILE A 47 0.79 9.46 8.98
C ILE A 47 1.23 8.19 8.27
N ARG A 48 2.04 8.29 7.20
CA ARG A 48 2.58 7.13 6.48
C ARG A 48 3.46 6.26 7.37
N ASP A 49 4.34 6.87 8.16
CA ASP A 49 5.25 6.14 9.06
C ASP A 49 4.51 5.51 10.24
N GLY A 50 3.38 6.08 10.67
CA GLY A 50 2.50 5.54 11.70
C GLY A 50 1.46 4.53 11.20
N ALA A 51 1.31 4.34 9.89
CA ALA A 51 0.26 3.51 9.32
C ALA A 51 0.54 2.01 9.53
N GLN A 52 -0.52 1.25 9.83
CA GLN A 52 -0.41 -0.18 10.04
C GLN A 52 -0.05 -0.91 8.74
N CYS A 53 1.03 -1.70 8.82
CA CYS A 53 1.55 -2.48 7.71
C CYS A 53 1.63 -3.97 8.05
N ALA A 54 1.53 -4.82 7.03
CA ALA A 54 1.80 -6.24 7.13
C ALA A 54 2.70 -6.72 5.99
N MET A 55 3.58 -7.68 6.29
CA MET A 55 4.35 -8.37 5.27
C MET A 55 3.48 -9.47 4.66
N MET A 56 3.18 -9.36 3.38
CA MET A 56 2.38 -10.32 2.63
C MET A 56 3.20 -10.85 1.46
N THR A 57 2.94 -12.08 1.01
CA THR A 57 3.43 -12.49 -0.30
C THR A 57 2.74 -11.66 -1.39
N GLU A 58 3.33 -11.53 -2.57
CA GLU A 58 2.71 -10.75 -3.64
C GLU A 58 1.29 -11.22 -4.00
N SER A 59 1.05 -12.54 -4.02
CA SER A 59 -0.27 -13.11 -4.26
C SER A 59 -1.28 -12.76 -3.17
N GLN A 60 -0.86 -12.72 -1.91
CA GLN A 60 -1.68 -12.25 -0.80
C GLN A 60 -1.99 -10.76 -0.93
N ALA A 61 -0.99 -9.93 -1.25
CA ALA A 61 -1.17 -8.50 -1.46
C ALA A 61 -2.16 -8.21 -2.61
N ARG A 62 -2.03 -8.91 -3.75
CA ARG A 62 -2.97 -8.79 -4.88
C ARG A 62 -4.41 -9.10 -4.47
N LYS A 63 -4.62 -10.20 -3.72
CA LYS A 63 -5.96 -10.57 -3.21
C LYS A 63 -6.51 -9.53 -2.24
N PHE A 64 -5.66 -9.02 -1.36
CA PHE A 64 -6.03 -7.98 -0.40
C PHE A 64 -6.49 -6.71 -1.13
N TYR A 65 -5.70 -6.21 -2.08
CA TYR A 65 -6.08 -5.05 -2.88
C TYR A 65 -7.35 -5.27 -3.69
N ALA A 66 -7.49 -6.42 -4.35
CA ALA A 66 -8.70 -6.76 -5.10
C ALA A 66 -9.96 -6.79 -4.21
N SER A 67 -9.82 -7.25 -2.95
CA SER A 67 -10.95 -7.23 -2.00
C SER A 67 -11.39 -5.82 -1.63
N MET A 68 -10.46 -4.87 -1.48
CA MET A 68 -10.79 -3.47 -1.22
C MET A 68 -11.46 -2.83 -2.42
N ASP A 69 -10.93 -3.10 -3.62
CA ASP A 69 -11.44 -2.52 -4.86
C ASP A 69 -12.81 -3.10 -5.28
N SER A 70 -13.22 -4.22 -4.69
CA SER A 70 -14.52 -4.86 -4.96
C SER A 70 -15.73 -4.02 -4.54
N GLN A 71 -15.56 -3.12 -3.57
CA GLN A 71 -16.63 -2.23 -3.10
C GLN A 71 -16.61 -0.91 -3.87
N MET A 72 -15.43 -0.34 -4.04
CA MET A 72 -15.18 0.89 -4.78
C MET A 72 -13.71 0.91 -5.19
N PRO A 73 -13.35 1.39 -6.39
CA PRO A 73 -11.95 1.61 -6.74
C PRO A 73 -11.30 2.55 -5.75
N VAL A 74 -10.25 2.10 -5.05
CA VAL A 74 -9.54 2.93 -4.09
C VAL A 74 -8.17 3.31 -4.67
N PRO A 75 -7.90 4.61 -4.92
CA PRO A 75 -6.60 5.07 -5.39
C PRO A 75 -5.48 4.56 -4.48
N ARG A 76 -4.41 4.06 -5.11
CA ARG A 76 -3.21 3.63 -4.40
C ARG A 76 -2.20 4.75 -4.48
N ILE A 77 -1.55 5.03 -3.36
CA ILE A 77 -0.45 5.99 -3.25
C ILE A 77 0.82 5.20 -3.03
N ASN A 78 1.85 5.48 -3.81
CA ASN A 78 3.19 4.97 -3.59
C ASN A 78 3.74 5.53 -2.26
N PRO A 79 4.06 4.69 -1.26
CA PRO A 79 4.57 5.13 0.03
C PRO A 79 5.86 5.96 -0.06
N GLU A 80 6.70 5.73 -1.07
CA GLU A 80 7.96 6.45 -1.28
C GLU A 80 7.75 7.84 -1.90
N ARG A 81 6.62 8.05 -2.57
CA ARG A 81 6.22 9.31 -3.22
C ARG A 81 4.91 9.84 -2.66
N CYS A 82 4.62 9.51 -1.40
CA CYS A 82 3.29 9.68 -0.86
C CYS A 82 2.88 11.15 -0.74
N TRP A 83 3.85 12.04 -0.58
CA TRP A 83 3.60 13.48 -0.58
C TRP A 83 3.16 13.95 -1.96
N GLU A 84 3.96 13.66 -2.98
CA GLU A 84 3.75 14.11 -4.35
C GLU A 84 2.43 13.56 -4.91
N GLU A 85 2.21 12.24 -4.77
CA GLU A 85 0.98 11.60 -5.24
C GLU A 85 -0.25 12.04 -4.44
N TRP A 86 -0.11 12.39 -3.15
CA TRP A 86 -1.23 12.96 -2.39
C TRP A 86 -1.62 14.34 -2.90
N GLN A 87 -0.65 15.21 -3.22
CA GLN A 87 -0.98 16.52 -3.79
C GLN A 87 -1.76 16.37 -5.11
N GLU A 88 -1.30 15.50 -6.01
CA GLU A 88 -1.95 15.25 -7.30
C GLU A 88 -3.38 14.68 -7.15
N LEU A 89 -3.60 13.79 -6.18
CA LEU A 89 -4.91 13.20 -5.92
C LEU A 89 -5.86 14.16 -5.20
N ARG A 90 -5.36 14.96 -4.27
CA ARG A 90 -6.18 15.93 -3.53
C ARG A 90 -6.82 16.94 -4.48
N ASP A 91 -6.07 17.44 -5.45
CA ASP A 91 -6.57 18.37 -6.45
C ASP A 91 -7.73 17.78 -7.27
N GLN A 92 -7.76 16.45 -7.48
CA GLN A 92 -8.85 15.74 -8.16
C GLN A 92 -10.06 15.47 -7.27
N LEU A 93 -9.87 15.46 -5.94
CA LEU A 93 -10.94 15.24 -4.96
C LEU A 93 -11.66 16.54 -4.57
N GLU A 94 -10.98 17.68 -4.70
CA GLU A 94 -11.52 19.01 -4.41
C GLU A 94 -12.13 19.73 -5.64
N SER A 95 -11.88 19.21 -6.86
CA SER A 95 -12.44 19.71 -8.13
C SER A 95 -13.88 19.23 -8.38
#